data_AF-A0A847D9E9-F1
#
_entry.id   AF-A0A847D9E9-F1
#
_cell.length_a   1.000
_cell.length_b   1.000
_cell.length_c   1.000
_cell.angle_alpha   90.00
_cell.angle_beta   90.00
_cell.angle_gamma   90.00
#
_symmetry.space_group_name_H-M   'P 1'
#
loop_
_entity.id
_entity.type
_entity.pdbx_description
1 polymer ?
#
loop_
_entity_poly.entity_id
_entity_poly.type
_entity_poly.pdbx_seq_one_letter_code
_entity_poly.pdbx_strand_id
1 'polypeptide(L)'
;MKYRSLFAVLISIGIFLSFLSCMKRQPIRFYDASEVSPAEAARIRVPADIEVVSVDDHRVKSVADYILSTIEEIHVAPGEREIVVRYIKFWPYDKKKNEEIKSENIALKFIAERGGLYTLIHPELDDIMEAKKFAENPDIRITQIGQSSYKEYKISQPDHKIQIEKSSAMKEDTALKDEWYNLSEEEKEEFRKWLEWNNMSAEEKQKFREWTSKSDKE
;
A
#
# COMPACT_ATOMS: atom_id res chain seq x y z
N MET A 1 -50.66 22.53 -18.58
CA MET A 1 -50.07 21.84 -17.41
C MET A 1 -49.14 20.65 -17.75
N LYS A 2 -48.86 20.30 -19.01
CA LYS A 2 -48.05 19.10 -19.37
C LYS A 2 -46.52 19.31 -19.40
N TYR A 3 -46.04 20.55 -19.53
CA TYR A 3 -44.59 20.86 -19.62
C TYR A 3 -43.85 20.94 -18.27
N ARG A 4 -44.58 21.08 -17.14
CA ARG A 4 -43.97 21.13 -15.79
C ARG A 4 -43.51 19.76 -15.31
N SER A 5 -44.08 18.68 -15.85
CA SER A 5 -43.72 17.29 -15.51
C SER A 5 -42.50 16.79 -16.30
N LEU A 6 -42.33 17.21 -17.56
CA LEU A 6 -41.16 16.85 -18.39
C LEU A 6 -39.85 17.49 -17.90
N PHE A 7 -39.92 18.72 -17.38
CA PHE A 7 -38.76 19.41 -16.82
C PHE A 7 -38.27 18.76 -15.52
N ALA A 8 -39.19 18.24 -14.69
CA ALA A 8 -38.85 17.54 -13.46
C ALA A 8 -38.17 16.18 -13.71
N VAL A 9 -38.58 15.46 -14.77
CA VAL A 9 -37.97 14.18 -15.16
C VAL A 9 -36.56 14.37 -15.73
N LEU A 10 -36.33 15.42 -16.52
CA LEU A 10 -34.99 15.72 -17.06
C LEU A 10 -33.99 16.18 -15.98
N ILE A 11 -34.45 16.92 -14.97
CA ILE A 11 -33.63 17.29 -13.81
C ILE A 11 -33.31 16.05 -12.95
N SER A 12 -34.27 15.14 -12.77
CA SER A 12 -34.06 13.88 -12.05
C SER A 12 -33.03 12.95 -12.71
N ILE A 13 -32.92 12.94 -14.04
CA ILE A 13 -31.94 12.12 -14.76
C ILE A 13 -30.54 12.73 -14.67
N GLY A 14 -30.42 14.06 -14.72
CA GLY A 14 -29.13 14.75 -14.56
C GLY A 14 -28.49 14.57 -13.18
N ILE A 15 -29.30 14.47 -12.13
CA ILE A 15 -28.82 14.24 -10.75
C ILE A 15 -28.31 12.80 -10.57
N PHE A 16 -28.87 11.81 -11.28
CA PHE A 16 -28.46 10.42 -11.17
C PHE A 16 -27.11 10.11 -11.86
N LEU A 17 -26.71 10.89 -12.87
CA LEU A 17 -25.42 10.74 -13.56
C LEU A 17 -24.23 11.39 -12.83
N SER A 18 -24.46 12.10 -11.72
CA SER A 18 -23.39 12.81 -10.99
C SER A 18 -22.72 11.98 -9.89
N PHE A 19 -23.19 10.76 -9.61
CA PHE A 19 -22.65 9.90 -8.55
C PHE A 19 -21.60 8.88 -9.01
N LEU A 20 -21.19 8.89 -10.29
CA LEU A 20 -20.05 8.09 -10.78
C LEU A 20 -18.70 8.81 -10.52
N SER A 21 -18.57 9.47 -9.37
CA SER A 21 -17.28 9.97 -8.93
C SER A 21 -16.42 8.77 -8.57
N CYS A 22 -15.56 8.38 -9.51
CA CYS A 22 -14.55 7.35 -9.31
C CYS A 22 -13.70 7.77 -8.09
N MET A 23 -13.82 7.04 -6.97
CA MET A 23 -12.93 7.19 -5.82
C MET A 23 -11.51 6.83 -6.27
N LYS A 24 -10.78 7.81 -6.82
CA LYS A 24 -9.35 7.70 -7.01
C LYS A 24 -8.70 7.76 -5.65
N ARG A 25 -8.09 6.66 -5.22
CA ARG A 25 -7.24 6.61 -4.02
C ARG A 25 -6.21 7.73 -4.11
N GLN A 26 -6.10 8.52 -3.04
CA GLN A 26 -5.14 9.62 -3.01
C GLN A 26 -3.72 9.05 -2.83
N PRO A 27 -2.74 9.54 -3.59
CA PRO A 27 -1.36 9.09 -3.49
C PRO A 27 -0.74 9.54 -2.16
N ILE A 28 0.19 8.74 -1.62
CA ILE A 28 0.94 9.11 -0.41
C ILE A 28 2.03 10.11 -0.79
N ARG A 29 2.10 11.23 -0.08
CA ARG A 29 3.06 12.31 -0.36
C ARG A 29 4.20 12.30 0.66
N PHE A 30 5.43 12.36 0.17
CA PHE A 30 6.67 12.45 0.95
C PHE A 30 7.41 13.77 0.68
N TYR A 31 6.64 14.86 0.55
CA TYR A 31 7.16 16.20 0.32
C TYR A 31 6.24 17.25 0.97
N ASP A 32 6.80 18.42 1.27
CA ASP A 32 6.02 19.56 1.76
C ASP A 32 5.32 20.26 0.59
N ALA A 33 3.97 20.30 0.63
CA ALA A 33 3.15 20.92 -0.40
C ALA A 33 3.28 22.45 -0.45
N SER A 34 3.90 23.08 0.55
CA SER A 34 4.26 24.51 0.54
C SER A 34 5.53 24.79 -0.27
N GLU A 35 6.40 23.79 -0.44
CA GLU A 35 7.69 23.92 -1.14
C GLU A 35 7.65 23.37 -2.57
N VAL A 36 6.87 22.30 -2.80
CA VAL A 36 6.76 21.63 -4.10
C VAL A 36 5.30 21.56 -4.52
N SER A 37 4.99 22.06 -5.72
CA SER A 37 3.64 21.93 -6.25
C SER A 37 3.35 20.48 -6.68
N PRO A 38 2.09 19.99 -6.62
CA PRO A 38 1.75 18.64 -7.06
C PRO A 38 2.12 18.32 -8.52
N ALA A 39 2.26 19.33 -9.38
CA ALA A 39 2.69 19.16 -10.76
C ALA A 39 4.21 18.94 -10.89
N GLU A 40 4.99 19.42 -9.91
CA GLU A 40 6.44 19.27 -9.88
C GLU A 40 6.89 18.05 -9.09
N ALA A 41 6.02 17.49 -8.25
CA ALA A 41 6.30 16.23 -7.56
C ALA A 41 6.52 15.09 -8.55
N ALA A 42 7.58 14.31 -8.32
CA ALA A 42 7.79 13.07 -9.05
C ALA A 42 6.82 12.00 -8.53
N ARG A 43 6.24 11.22 -9.44
CA ARG A 43 5.24 10.21 -9.13
C ARG A 43 5.78 8.83 -9.45
N ILE A 44 5.70 7.91 -8.49
CA ILE A 44 6.27 6.57 -8.60
C ILE A 44 5.13 5.58 -8.41
N ARG A 45 4.85 4.79 -9.45
CA ARG A 45 3.89 3.69 -9.39
C ARG A 45 4.52 2.46 -8.76
N VAL A 46 3.76 1.82 -7.88
CA VAL A 46 4.17 0.69 -7.09
C VAL A 46 3.30 -0.51 -7.45
N PRO A 47 3.88 -1.62 -7.97
CA PRO A 47 3.17 -2.87 -8.18
C PRO A 47 2.62 -3.43 -6.86
N ALA A 48 1.50 -4.15 -6.92
CA ALA A 48 0.79 -4.63 -5.74
C ALA A 48 1.62 -5.61 -4.87
N ASP A 49 2.56 -6.31 -5.48
CA ASP A 49 3.49 -7.26 -4.85
C ASP A 49 4.82 -6.62 -4.41
N ILE A 50 4.88 -5.28 -4.36
CA ILE A 50 6.03 -4.53 -3.87
C ILE A 50 5.62 -3.65 -2.68
N GLU A 51 6.16 -3.96 -1.51
CA GLU A 51 5.99 -3.13 -0.33
C GLU A 51 7.02 -2.02 -0.27
N VAL A 52 6.56 -0.78 -0.09
CA VAL A 52 7.40 0.36 0.24
C VAL A 52 7.60 0.41 1.75
N VAL A 53 8.82 0.14 2.20
CA VAL A 53 9.19 0.10 3.62
C VAL A 53 9.52 1.50 4.14
N SER A 54 10.30 2.28 3.37
CA SER A 54 10.62 3.67 3.69
C SER A 54 10.91 4.50 2.45
N VAL A 55 10.76 5.82 2.60
CA VAL A 55 11.13 6.83 1.61
C VAL A 55 11.95 7.89 2.33
N ASP A 56 13.19 8.13 1.91
CA ASP A 56 14.12 9.09 2.52
C ASP A 56 14.15 8.97 4.06
N ASP A 57 14.47 7.78 4.56
CA ASP A 57 14.50 7.43 6.00
C ASP A 57 13.15 7.50 6.76
N HIS A 58 12.07 7.94 6.12
CA HIS A 58 10.74 7.94 6.70
C HIS A 58 10.07 6.58 6.46
N ARG A 59 9.88 5.82 7.53
CA ARG A 59 9.12 4.56 7.48
C ARG A 59 7.71 4.85 6.98
N VAL A 60 7.31 4.12 5.95
CA VAL A 60 5.93 4.16 5.50
C VAL A 60 5.13 3.29 6.45
N LYS A 61 4.20 3.91 7.19
CA LYS A 61 3.24 3.18 8.02
C LYS A 61 2.22 2.53 7.09
N SER A 62 2.54 1.35 6.57
CA SER A 62 1.52 0.45 6.04
C SER A 62 0.66 0.01 7.23
N VAL A 63 -0.66 -0.07 7.07
CA VAL A 63 -1.64 -0.55 8.08
C VAL A 63 -1.43 -2.06 8.39
N ALA A 64 -0.23 -2.60 8.17
CA ALA A 64 -0.11 -3.94 7.67
C ALA A 64 1.30 -4.52 7.73
N ASP A 65 1.61 -5.10 8.88
CA ASP A 65 2.32 -6.38 8.89
C ASP A 65 1.45 -7.53 8.31
N TYR A 66 0.20 -7.26 7.91
CA TYR A 66 -0.82 -8.25 7.48
C TYR A 66 -1.55 -7.99 6.15
N ILE A 67 -1.34 -6.84 5.48
CA ILE A 67 -1.97 -6.47 4.19
C ILE A 67 -0.85 -6.26 3.16
N LEU A 68 -0.90 -7.00 2.06
CA LEU A 68 -0.08 -6.73 0.87
C LEU A 68 -0.20 -5.25 0.48
N SER A 69 0.91 -4.64 0.05
CA SER A 69 1.05 -3.20 -0.16
C SER A 69 -0.20 -2.55 -0.80
N THR A 70 -0.87 -1.67 -0.05
CA THR A 70 -2.03 -0.90 -0.55
C THR A 70 -1.63 0.37 -1.30
N ILE A 71 -0.32 0.62 -1.36
CA ILE A 71 0.26 1.81 -1.94
C ILE A 71 0.39 1.59 -3.43
N GLU A 72 -0.46 2.24 -4.22
CA GLU A 72 -0.40 2.17 -5.69
C GLU A 72 0.54 3.24 -6.28
N GLU A 73 0.65 4.38 -5.60
CA GLU A 73 1.45 5.52 -6.06
C GLU A 73 1.98 6.33 -4.86
N ILE A 74 3.27 6.65 -4.91
CA ILE A 74 3.93 7.57 -3.98
C ILE A 74 4.44 8.80 -4.72
N HIS A 75 4.39 9.96 -4.07
CA HIS A 75 4.87 11.23 -4.61
C HIS A 75 6.05 11.74 -3.79
N VAL A 76 7.13 12.14 -4.45
CA VAL A 76 8.37 12.62 -3.82
C VAL A 76 8.80 13.97 -4.39
N ALA A 77 9.58 14.71 -3.61
CA ALA A 77 10.21 15.94 -4.10
C ALA A 77 11.24 15.62 -5.22
N PRO A 78 11.47 16.54 -6.17
CA PRO A 78 12.57 16.43 -7.12
C PRO A 78 13.94 16.40 -6.42
N GLY A 79 14.91 15.68 -6.97
CA GLY A 79 16.26 15.56 -6.43
C GLY A 79 16.72 14.13 -6.21
N GLU A 80 17.82 13.94 -5.49
CA GLU A 80 18.30 12.61 -5.08
C GLU A 80 17.35 12.02 -4.03
N ARG A 81 16.84 10.83 -4.29
CA ARG A 81 15.86 10.12 -3.46
C ARG A 81 16.33 8.70 -3.17
N GLU A 82 15.93 8.19 -2.02
CA GLU A 82 16.09 6.79 -1.65
C GLU A 82 14.73 6.20 -1.27
N ILE A 83 14.42 5.03 -1.85
CA ILE A 83 13.25 4.24 -1.45
C ILE A 83 13.72 2.85 -1.04
N VAL A 84 13.24 2.36 0.10
CA VAL A 84 13.47 0.99 0.54
C VAL A 84 12.22 0.20 0.26
N VAL A 85 12.37 -0.88 -0.48
CA VAL A 85 11.27 -1.74 -0.92
C VAL A 85 11.58 -3.21 -0.67
N ARG A 86 10.55 -4.05 -0.66
CA ARG A 86 10.70 -5.51 -0.72
C ARG A 86 9.59 -6.13 -1.53
N TYR A 87 9.85 -7.31 -2.08
CA TYR A 87 8.83 -8.15 -2.69
C TYR A 87 8.00 -8.84 -1.62
N ILE A 88 6.68 -8.87 -1.79
CA ILE A 88 5.75 -9.59 -0.93
C ILE A 88 4.56 -10.10 -1.75
N LYS A 89 4.29 -11.41 -1.69
CA LYS A 89 3.12 -12.00 -2.35
C LYS A 89 2.69 -13.31 -1.68
N PHE A 90 1.39 -13.55 -1.64
CA PHE A 90 0.83 -14.86 -1.30
C PHE A 90 0.73 -15.74 -2.55
N TRP A 91 1.46 -16.84 -2.56
CA TRP A 91 1.49 -17.80 -3.66
C TRP A 91 0.65 -19.03 -3.34
N PRO A 92 -0.10 -19.58 -4.30
CA PRO A 92 -0.78 -20.85 -4.10
C PRO A 92 0.26 -21.97 -3.96
N TYR A 93 0.29 -22.64 -2.80
CA TYR A 93 1.17 -23.77 -2.53
C TYR A 93 0.44 -25.11 -2.67
N ASP A 94 -0.83 -25.16 -2.25
CA ASP A 94 -1.72 -26.32 -2.40
C ASP A 94 -3.17 -25.82 -2.58
N LYS A 95 -4.11 -26.71 -2.94
CA LYS A 95 -5.51 -26.42 -3.29
C LYS A 95 -6.29 -25.57 -2.27
N LYS A 96 -5.78 -25.40 -1.06
CA LYS A 96 -6.40 -24.62 0.03
C LYS A 96 -5.40 -23.78 0.84
N LYS A 97 -4.12 -23.72 0.45
CA LYS A 97 -3.08 -23.04 1.24
C LYS A 97 -2.29 -22.10 0.36
N ASN A 98 -2.12 -20.88 0.86
CA ASN A 98 -1.21 -19.91 0.31
C ASN A 98 0.05 -19.87 1.17
N GLU A 99 1.20 -19.71 0.55
CA GLU A 99 2.48 -19.44 1.21
C GLU A 99 2.85 -17.97 0.95
N GLU A 100 3.19 -17.25 2.01
CA GLU A 100 3.71 -15.89 1.88
C GLU A 100 5.20 -15.95 1.52
N ILE A 101 5.57 -15.28 0.43
CA ILE A 101 6.96 -15.11 0.02
C ILE A 101 7.32 -13.64 0.18
N LYS A 102 8.40 -13.39 0.92
CA LYS A 102 8.95 -12.07 1.22
C LYS A 102 10.44 -12.06 0.88
N SER A 103 10.90 -11.01 0.18
CA SER A 103 12.33 -10.78 0.00
C SER A 103 12.93 -9.98 1.15
N GLU A 104 14.27 -9.93 1.19
CA GLU A 104 14.97 -8.89 1.96
C GLU A 104 14.70 -7.49 1.40
N ASN A 105 14.97 -6.48 2.23
CA ASN A 105 14.83 -5.08 1.87
C ASN A 105 15.92 -4.64 0.88
N ILE A 106 15.52 -3.84 -0.12
CA ILE A 106 16.41 -3.26 -1.12
C ILE A 106 16.29 -1.75 -1.09
N ALA A 107 17.41 -1.03 -1.00
CA ALA A 107 17.43 0.40 -1.21
C ALA A 107 17.68 0.74 -2.69
N LEU A 108 16.77 1.52 -3.27
CA LEU A 108 16.84 2.06 -4.62
C LEU A 108 17.10 3.58 -4.54
N LYS A 109 18.25 4.01 -5.05
CA LYS A 109 18.66 5.42 -5.09
C LYS A 109 18.51 5.97 -6.49
N PHE A 110 17.75 7.05 -6.69
CA PHE A 110 17.52 7.62 -8.02
C PHE A 110 17.41 9.14 -7.96
N ILE A 111 17.50 9.78 -9.13
CA ILE A 111 17.28 11.23 -9.27
C ILE A 111 15.87 11.45 -9.81
N ALA A 112 15.00 11.99 -8.97
CA ALA A 112 13.64 12.38 -9.31
C ALA A 112 13.63 13.71 -10.08
N GLU A 113 13.21 13.67 -11.34
CA GLU A 113 13.00 14.87 -12.17
C GLU A 113 11.69 15.57 -11.79
N ARG A 114 11.63 16.89 -11.98
CA ARG A 114 10.40 17.68 -11.75
C ARG A 114 9.26 17.13 -12.62
N GLY A 115 8.16 16.76 -11.98
CA GLY A 115 6.99 16.16 -12.64
C GLY A 115 7.24 14.78 -13.25
N GLY A 116 8.40 14.17 -12.96
CA GLY A 116 8.82 12.89 -13.50
C GLY A 116 7.85 11.76 -13.14
N LEU A 117 7.69 10.84 -14.07
CA LEU A 117 6.87 9.64 -13.90
C LEU A 117 7.76 8.43 -13.82
N TYR A 118 7.59 7.61 -12.78
CA TYR A 118 8.40 6.44 -12.53
C TYR A 118 7.52 5.22 -12.24
N THR A 119 8.05 4.04 -12.45
CA THR A 119 7.44 2.77 -12.05
C THR A 119 8.49 1.86 -11.47
N LEU A 120 8.13 1.17 -10.39
CA LEU A 120 8.87 0.00 -9.94
C LEU A 120 8.56 -1.17 -10.87
N ILE A 121 9.56 -1.96 -11.19
CA ILE A 121 9.46 -3.15 -12.04
C ILE A 121 10.31 -4.26 -11.45
N HIS A 122 9.87 -5.49 -11.67
CA HIS A 122 10.62 -6.72 -11.48
C HIS A 122 10.18 -7.72 -12.57
N PRO A 123 10.91 -8.82 -12.80
CA PRO A 123 10.48 -9.87 -13.71
C PRO A 123 9.09 -10.39 -13.32
N GLU A 124 8.27 -10.73 -14.33
CA GLU A 124 7.06 -11.52 -14.09
C GLU A 124 7.47 -12.89 -13.53
N LEU A 125 6.74 -13.32 -12.51
CA LEU A 125 6.97 -14.59 -11.83
C LEU A 125 5.70 -15.40 -12.06
N ASP A 126 5.84 -16.63 -12.54
CA ASP A 126 4.70 -17.47 -12.92
C ASP A 126 4.45 -18.59 -11.92
N ASP A 127 5.48 -18.98 -11.14
CA ASP A 127 5.37 -20.03 -10.15
C ASP A 127 6.07 -19.73 -8.82
N ILE A 128 5.72 -20.54 -7.82
CA ILE A 128 6.19 -20.37 -6.45
C ILE A 128 7.71 -20.61 -6.31
N MET A 129 8.30 -21.49 -7.11
CA MET A 129 9.74 -21.76 -7.07
C MET A 129 10.53 -20.58 -7.64
N GLU A 130 10.05 -19.97 -8.72
CA GLU A 130 10.60 -18.72 -9.25
C GLU A 130 10.52 -17.59 -8.23
N ALA A 131 9.38 -17.47 -7.55
CA ALA A 131 9.20 -16.46 -6.52
C ALA A 131 10.14 -16.65 -5.32
N LYS A 132 10.35 -17.89 -4.87
CA LYS A 132 11.34 -18.18 -3.81
C LYS A 132 12.75 -17.79 -4.23
N LYS A 133 13.15 -18.17 -5.44
CA LYS A 133 14.46 -17.82 -6.00
C LYS A 133 14.63 -16.31 -6.17
N PHE A 134 13.59 -15.62 -6.61
CA PHE A 134 13.58 -14.18 -6.71
C PHE A 134 13.73 -13.52 -5.33
N ALA A 135 13.03 -14.02 -4.31
CA ALA A 135 13.08 -13.46 -2.97
C ALA A 135 14.47 -13.57 -2.30
N GLU A 136 15.29 -14.56 -2.68
CA GLU A 136 16.68 -14.71 -2.20
C GLU A 136 17.61 -13.62 -2.73
N ASN A 137 17.40 -13.16 -3.97
CA ASN A 137 18.18 -12.10 -4.59
C ASN A 137 17.31 -11.27 -5.54
N PRO A 138 16.45 -10.39 -4.98
CA PRO A 138 15.44 -9.68 -5.75
C PRO A 138 16.06 -8.63 -6.68
N ASP A 139 15.65 -8.64 -7.95
CA ASP A 139 15.98 -7.63 -8.95
C ASP A 139 14.77 -6.70 -9.14
N ILE A 140 14.63 -5.74 -8.23
CA ILE A 140 13.62 -4.67 -8.31
C ILE A 140 14.29 -3.40 -8.83
N ARG A 141 13.69 -2.75 -9.81
CA ARG A 141 14.25 -1.55 -10.47
C ARG A 141 13.21 -0.43 -10.51
N ILE A 142 13.69 0.81 -10.57
CA ILE A 142 12.87 1.98 -10.85
C ILE A 142 13.15 2.49 -12.27
N THR A 143 12.10 2.68 -13.07
CA THR A 143 12.19 3.11 -14.47
C THR A 143 11.37 4.37 -14.68
N GLN A 144 11.93 5.36 -15.39
CA GLN A 144 11.20 6.56 -15.79
C GLN A 144 10.32 6.29 -17.01
N ILE A 145 9.04 6.64 -16.92
CA ILE A 145 8.07 6.53 -17.99
C ILE A 145 8.23 7.75 -18.90
N GLY A 146 8.70 7.55 -20.13
CA GLY A 146 8.77 8.59 -21.16
C GLY A 146 10.14 8.85 -21.79
N GLN A 147 11.22 8.22 -21.31
CA GLN A 147 12.53 8.24 -21.97
C GLN A 147 13.04 6.82 -22.22
N SER A 148 13.58 6.58 -23.42
CA SER A 148 14.16 5.30 -23.86
C SER A 148 15.50 4.94 -23.19
N SER A 149 15.82 5.51 -22.02
CA SER A 149 17.06 5.23 -21.29
C SER A 149 16.77 4.55 -19.96
N TYR A 150 17.03 3.25 -19.92
CA TYR A 150 17.24 2.51 -18.68
C TYR A 150 18.43 3.15 -17.94
N LYS A 151 18.17 3.92 -16.89
CA LYS A 151 19.17 4.15 -15.84
C LYS A 151 18.90 3.13 -14.76
N GLU A 152 19.73 2.09 -14.73
CA GLU A 152 19.70 1.09 -13.67
C GLU A 152 20.31 1.73 -12.41
N TYR A 153 19.54 1.70 -11.33
CA TYR A 153 19.93 2.34 -10.08
C TYR A 153 20.52 1.29 -9.13
N LYS A 154 21.69 1.61 -8.57
CA LYS A 154 22.54 0.66 -7.86
C LYS A 154 21.86 0.16 -6.58
N ILE A 155 21.65 -1.16 -6.52
CA ILE A 155 21.25 -1.88 -5.31
C ILE A 155 22.28 -1.57 -4.22
N SER A 156 21.84 -0.91 -3.16
CA SER A 156 22.58 -0.88 -1.91
C SER A 156 21.78 -1.77 -0.96
N GLN A 157 22.34 -2.91 -0.53
CA GLN A 157 21.77 -3.56 0.64
C GLN A 157 21.86 -2.55 1.79
N PRO A 158 20.77 -2.30 2.54
CA PRO A 158 20.87 -1.46 3.72
C PRO A 158 21.87 -2.11 4.68
N ASP A 159 23.02 -1.48 4.87
CA ASP A 159 24.02 -1.86 5.90
C ASP A 159 23.48 -1.63 7.32
N HIS A 160 22.30 -1.02 7.42
CA HIS A 160 21.50 -1.03 8.62
C HIS A 160 20.70 -2.32 8.73
N LYS A 161 21.19 -3.21 9.61
CA LYS A 161 20.31 -3.92 10.53
C LYS A 161 19.35 -2.90 11.15
N ILE A 162 18.22 -2.63 10.49
CA ILE A 162 17.03 -2.22 11.19
C ILE A 162 16.88 -3.31 12.23
N GLN A 163 17.11 -2.98 13.50
CA GLN A 163 16.80 -3.86 14.60
C GLN A 163 15.29 -4.03 14.56
N ILE A 164 14.84 -5.01 13.78
CA ILE A 164 13.63 -5.74 14.07
C ILE A 164 13.99 -6.40 15.39
N GLU A 165 13.61 -5.76 16.51
CA GLU A 165 13.46 -6.51 17.74
C GLU A 165 12.62 -7.72 17.35
N LYS A 166 13.24 -8.91 17.39
CA LYS A 166 12.50 -10.16 17.40
C LYS A 166 11.62 -10.06 18.63
N SER A 167 10.39 -9.60 18.42
CA SER A 167 9.26 -9.83 19.31
C SER A 167 8.97 -11.33 19.27
N SER A 168 9.85 -12.09 19.91
CA SER A 168 9.57 -13.43 20.35
C SER A 168 8.55 -13.32 21.48
N ALA A 169 7.49 -14.12 21.36
CA ALA A 169 6.38 -14.27 22.28
C ALA A 169 5.33 -13.14 22.24
N MET A 170 4.33 -13.38 21.40
CA MET A 170 2.90 -13.27 21.74
C MET A 170 2.64 -12.83 23.19
N LYS A 171 2.44 -11.53 23.38
CA LYS A 171 1.62 -10.97 24.47
C LYS A 171 0.36 -10.43 23.80
N GLU A 172 -0.57 -11.35 23.60
CA GLU A 172 -1.66 -11.31 22.62
C GLU A 172 -2.83 -10.35 22.94
N ASP A 173 -2.80 -9.57 24.03
CA ASP A 173 -4.02 -8.89 24.52
C ASP A 173 -3.92 -7.36 24.64
N THR A 174 -2.71 -6.78 24.52
CA THR A 174 -2.52 -5.32 24.72
C THR A 174 -2.10 -4.58 23.46
N ALA A 175 -1.31 -5.18 22.57
CA ALA A 175 -0.80 -4.50 21.37
C ALA A 175 -1.92 -4.10 20.40
N LEU A 176 -2.91 -4.97 20.20
CA LEU A 176 -4.06 -4.68 19.34
C LEU A 176 -5.00 -3.62 19.94
N LYS A 177 -5.03 -3.46 21.28
CA LYS A 177 -5.80 -2.41 21.94
C LYS A 177 -5.19 -1.05 21.66
N ASP A 178 -3.90 -0.92 21.94
CA ASP A 178 -3.20 0.35 21.80
C ASP A 178 -3.16 0.81 20.32
N GLU A 179 -3.11 -0.12 19.38
CA GLU A 179 -3.16 0.17 17.96
C GLU A 179 -4.56 0.58 17.49
N TRP A 180 -5.63 -0.08 17.96
CA TRP A 180 -7.03 0.26 17.65
C TRP A 180 -7.44 1.67 18.11
N TYR A 181 -7.02 2.08 19.30
CA TYR A 181 -7.38 3.42 19.82
C TYR A 181 -6.67 4.56 19.07
N ASN A 182 -5.57 4.28 18.38
CA ASN A 182 -4.84 5.27 17.60
C ASN A 182 -5.29 5.35 16.12
N LEU A 183 -6.17 4.46 15.67
CA LEU A 183 -6.75 4.50 14.33
C LEU A 183 -7.90 5.51 14.25
N SER A 184 -7.97 6.22 13.13
CA SER A 184 -9.13 7.02 12.75
C SER A 184 -10.36 6.14 12.49
N GLU A 185 -11.55 6.72 12.54
CA GLU A 185 -12.80 5.99 12.27
C GLU A 185 -12.87 5.41 10.85
N GLU A 186 -12.20 6.06 9.90
CA GLU A 186 -12.07 5.58 8.51
C GLU A 186 -11.21 4.31 8.44
N GLU A 187 -10.08 4.29 9.15
CA GLU A 187 -9.18 3.12 9.21
C GLU A 187 -9.83 1.94 9.95
N LYS A 188 -10.57 2.21 11.03
CA LYS A 188 -11.35 1.18 11.74
C LYS A 188 -12.39 0.53 10.82
N GLU A 189 -13.00 1.30 9.93
CA GLU A 189 -14.01 0.81 9.00
C GLU A 189 -13.41 -0.02 7.87
N GLU A 190 -12.25 0.36 7.35
CA GLU A 190 -11.50 -0.46 6.40
C GLU A 190 -11.09 -1.81 7.02
N PHE A 191 -10.67 -1.79 8.28
CA PHE A 191 -10.36 -3.00 9.03
C PHE A 191 -11.58 -3.90 9.23
N ARG A 192 -12.76 -3.32 9.56
CA ARG A 192 -14.03 -4.09 9.65
C ARG A 192 -14.42 -4.71 8.31
N LYS A 193 -14.32 -3.95 7.21
CA LYS A 193 -14.60 -4.48 5.85
C LYS A 193 -13.64 -5.60 5.48
N TRP A 194 -12.37 -5.52 5.88
CA TRP A 194 -11.40 -6.59 5.72
C TRP A 194 -11.80 -7.85 6.50
N LEU A 195 -12.24 -7.72 7.76
CA LEU A 195 -12.74 -8.85 8.55
C LEU A 195 -13.93 -9.55 7.90
N GLU A 196 -14.79 -8.79 7.22
CA GLU A 196 -15.93 -9.35 6.51
C GLU A 196 -15.52 -10.07 5.23
N TRP A 197 -14.59 -9.48 4.47
CA TRP A 197 -14.11 -9.99 3.19
C TRP A 197 -13.18 -11.19 3.31
N ASN A 198 -12.27 -11.20 4.27
CA ASN A 198 -11.44 -12.36 4.57
C ASN A 198 -12.24 -13.36 5.38
N ASN A 199 -12.26 -14.60 4.92
CA ASN A 199 -13.11 -15.68 5.41
C ASN A 199 -12.67 -16.21 6.79
N MET A 200 -12.41 -15.33 7.76
CA MET A 200 -12.10 -15.65 9.16
C MET A 200 -13.20 -16.53 9.74
N SER A 201 -12.80 -17.43 10.63
CA SER A 201 -13.74 -18.31 11.30
C SER A 201 -14.76 -17.48 12.11
N ALA A 202 -15.99 -17.99 12.23
CA ALA A 202 -17.04 -17.31 12.98
C ALA A 202 -16.63 -17.03 14.44
N GLU A 203 -15.78 -17.88 15.02
CA GLU A 203 -15.24 -17.75 16.37
C GLU A 203 -14.30 -16.55 16.51
N GLU A 204 -13.40 -16.33 15.56
CA GLU A 204 -12.48 -15.18 15.59
C GLU A 204 -13.23 -13.86 15.38
N LYS A 205 -14.22 -13.85 14.48
CA LYS A 205 -15.11 -12.69 14.29
C LYS A 205 -15.93 -12.39 15.55
N GLN A 206 -16.30 -13.42 16.32
CA GLN A 206 -17.06 -13.25 17.56
C GLN A 206 -16.19 -12.69 18.69
N LYS A 207 -14.99 -13.25 18.92
CA LYS A 207 -14.05 -12.76 19.93
C LYS A 207 -13.70 -11.28 19.72
N PHE A 208 -13.50 -10.87 18.47
CA PHE A 208 -13.22 -9.48 18.13
C PHE A 208 -14.42 -8.56 18.41
N ARG A 209 -15.65 -8.96 18.03
CA ARG A 209 -16.86 -8.19 18.31
C ARG A 209 -17.12 -8.03 19.81
N GLU A 210 -16.88 -9.08 20.58
CA GLU A 210 -16.99 -9.03 22.05
C GLU A 210 -15.96 -8.06 22.65
N TRP A 211 -14.73 -8.06 22.13
CA TRP A 211 -13.67 -7.15 22.54
C TRP A 211 -13.98 -5.68 22.23
N THR A 212 -14.39 -5.34 20.99
CA THR A 212 -14.77 -3.95 20.64
C THR A 212 -15.96 -3.46 21.48
N SER A 213 -16.95 -4.32 21.71
CA SER A 213 -18.16 -3.95 22.47
C SER A 213 -17.93 -3.69 23.96
N LYS A 214 -16.85 -4.24 24.53
CA LYS A 214 -16.42 -3.97 25.91
C LYS A 214 -15.60 -2.68 25.98
N SER A 215 -14.75 -2.45 24.98
CA SER A 215 -13.86 -1.29 24.87
C SER A 215 -14.58 0.04 24.59
N ASP A 216 -15.75 0.03 23.94
CA ASP A 216 -16.56 1.23 23.71
C ASP A 216 -17.43 1.65 24.92
N LYS A 217 -17.40 0.87 26.01
CA LYS A 217 -18.21 1.08 27.22
C LYS A 217 -17.42 1.58 28.44
N GLU A 218 -16.10 1.74 28.30
CA GLU A 218 -15.20 2.35 29.30
C GLU A 218 -14.77 3.74 28.85
#